data_AF-F0QWM0-F1
#
_entry.id   AF-F0QWM0-F1
#
_cell.length_a   1.000
_cell.length_b   1.000
_cell.length_c   1.000
_cell.angle_alpha   90.00
_cell.angle_beta   90.00
_cell.angle_gamma   90.00
#
_symmetry.space_group_name_H-M   'P 1'
#
loop_
_entity.id
_entity.type
_entity.pdbx_description
1 polymer ?
#
loop_
_entity_poly.entity_id
_entity_poly.type
_entity_poly.pdbx_seq_one_letter_code
_entity_poly.pdbx_strand_id
1 'polypeptide(L)'
;MSCQKCEVGEVKDEDDIVRESRKFISCILNGLNLKPLVIDNGIKYQAMYYVETTGEHIKDVLNQVLNCINESASSLPDKMRDYLKPRVKSFDDTYVIMFNNEFITIKAIW
;
A
#
# COMPACT_ATOMS: atom_id res chain seq x y z
N MET A 1 4.59 -10.90 8.40
CA MET A 1 3.97 -10.98 7.07
C MET A 1 5.06 -11.27 6.05
N SER A 2 4.82 -12.10 5.03
CA SER A 2 5.78 -12.32 3.95
C SER A 2 5.51 -11.35 2.81
N CYS A 3 6.52 -10.59 2.38
CA CYS A 3 6.37 -9.67 1.25
C CYS A 3 6.29 -10.45 -0.06
N GLN A 4 5.20 -10.27 -0.81
CA GLN A 4 5.01 -10.96 -2.09
C GLN A 4 5.86 -10.30 -3.17
N LYS A 5 6.56 -11.12 -3.97
CA LYS A 5 7.24 -10.64 -5.18
C LYS A 5 6.19 -10.39 -6.27
N CYS A 6 6.08 -9.14 -6.70
CA CYS A 6 5.20 -8.70 -7.76
C CYS A 6 6.04 -8.28 -8.96
N GLU A 7 5.58 -8.60 -10.16
CA GLU A 7 6.26 -8.25 -11.41
C GLU A 7 5.61 -7.01 -12.03
N VAL A 8 6.41 -6.25 -12.78
CA VAL A 8 5.96 -5.10 -13.56
C VAL A 8 6.12 -5.43 -15.04
N GLY A 9 5.09 -5.15 -15.83
CA GLY A 9 5.13 -5.31 -17.27
C GLY A 9 6.01 -4.27 -17.97
N GLU A 10 5.98 -4.27 -19.30
CA GLU A 10 6.67 -3.27 -20.10
C GLU A 10 6.02 -1.89 -19.92
N VAL A 11 6.85 -0.84 -19.79
CA VAL A 11 6.40 0.56 -19.60
C VAL A 11 6.87 1.40 -20.78
N LYS A 12 5.94 1.80 -21.66
CA LYS A 12 6.25 2.56 -22.89
C LYS A 12 5.90 4.04 -22.79
N ASP A 13 4.92 4.38 -21.97
CA ASP A 13 4.41 5.74 -21.80
C ASP A 13 3.90 6.01 -20.37
N GLU A 14 3.34 7.21 -20.13
CA GLU A 14 2.82 7.60 -18.81
C GLU A 14 1.56 6.83 -18.40
N ASP A 15 0.73 6.42 -19.35
CA ASP A 15 -0.47 5.63 -19.07
C ASP A 15 -0.08 4.21 -18.59
N ASP A 16 0.97 3.64 -19.19
CA ASP A 16 1.58 2.40 -18.73
C ASP A 16 2.17 2.54 -17.31
N ILE A 17 2.81 3.67 -16.97
CA ILE A 17 3.32 3.92 -15.60
C ILE A 17 2.17 3.82 -14.60
N VAL A 18 1.07 4.52 -14.86
CA VAL A 18 -0.11 4.50 -13.96
C VAL A 18 -0.70 3.09 -13.85
N ARG A 19 -0.90 2.42 -14.99
CA ARG A 19 -1.52 1.09 -15.05
C ARG A 19 -0.66 0.04 -14.35
N GLU A 20 0.62 -0.04 -14.68
CA GLU A 20 1.52 -1.05 -14.12
C GLU A 20 1.86 -0.77 -12.66
N SER A 21 1.99 0.51 -12.26
CA SER A 21 2.18 0.86 -10.85
C SER A 21 0.98 0.41 -10.02
N ARG A 22 -0.24 0.61 -10.53
CA ARG A 22 -1.47 0.14 -9.86
C ARG A 22 -1.47 -1.38 -9.71
N LYS A 23 -1.22 -2.14 -10.80
CA LYS A 23 -1.16 -3.60 -10.73
C LYS A 23 -0.13 -4.08 -9.70
N PHE A 24 1.03 -3.44 -9.68
CA PHE A 24 2.13 -3.77 -8.77
C PHE A 24 1.73 -3.56 -7.31
N ILE A 25 1.20 -2.37 -6.98
CA ILE A 25 0.80 -2.09 -5.60
C ILE A 25 -0.36 -2.99 -5.17
N SER A 26 -1.41 -3.17 -5.99
CA SER A 26 -2.51 -4.08 -5.65
C SER A 26 -2.01 -5.52 -5.40
N CYS A 27 -1.02 -5.98 -6.17
CA CYS A 27 -0.39 -7.28 -5.97
C CYS A 27 0.30 -7.39 -4.59
N ILE A 28 1.08 -6.37 -4.19
CA ILE A 28 1.72 -6.33 -2.87
C ILE A 28 0.66 -6.34 -1.76
N LEU A 29 -0.37 -5.50 -1.89
CA LEU A 29 -1.40 -5.36 -0.87
C LEU A 29 -2.23 -6.64 -0.70
N ASN A 30 -2.52 -7.35 -1.80
CA ASN A 30 -3.16 -8.66 -1.75
C ASN A 30 -2.26 -9.71 -1.07
N GLY A 31 -0.94 -9.64 -1.27
CA GLY A 31 0.03 -10.55 -0.66
C GLY A 31 0.26 -10.34 0.83
N LEU A 32 -0.01 -9.14 1.34
CA LEU A 32 0.16 -8.81 2.77
C LEU A 32 -0.89 -9.50 3.69
N ASN A 33 -1.82 -10.26 3.13
CA ASN A 33 -2.89 -10.97 3.86
C ASN A 33 -3.73 -10.02 4.75
N LEU A 34 -3.95 -8.79 4.27
CA LEU A 34 -4.76 -7.76 4.94
C LEU A 34 -6.22 -7.89 4.53
N LYS A 35 -7.15 -7.44 5.39
CA LYS A 35 -8.58 -7.49 5.05
C LYS A 35 -8.89 -6.44 3.99
N PRO A 36 -9.44 -6.82 2.82
CA PRO A 36 -9.88 -5.85 1.83
C PRO A 36 -11.16 -5.17 2.31
N LEU A 37 -11.20 -3.84 2.21
CA LEU A 37 -12.39 -3.02 2.42
C LEU A 37 -12.63 -2.19 1.17
N VAL A 38 -13.77 -2.41 0.53
CA VAL A 38 -14.26 -1.52 -0.52
C VAL A 38 -15.22 -0.57 0.16
N ILE A 39 -14.83 0.70 0.32
CA ILE A 39 -15.76 1.73 0.80
C ILE A 39 -16.07 2.69 -0.34
N ASP A 40 -17.33 2.71 -0.76
CA ASP A 40 -17.86 3.68 -1.70
C ASP A 40 -18.28 4.96 -0.94
N ASN A 41 -17.32 5.86 -0.75
CA ASN A 41 -17.51 7.12 -0.02
C ASN A 41 -17.61 8.34 -0.97
N GLY A 42 -17.87 8.13 -2.27
CA GLY A 42 -17.85 9.21 -3.28
C GLY A 42 -16.46 9.79 -3.57
N ILE A 43 -15.43 9.42 -2.79
CA ILE A 43 -14.02 9.63 -3.13
C ILE A 43 -13.54 8.39 -3.88
N LYS A 44 -12.97 8.59 -5.07
CA LYS A 44 -12.64 7.53 -6.03
C LYS A 44 -11.38 6.75 -5.64
N TYR A 45 -11.35 6.18 -4.43
CA TYR A 45 -10.35 5.19 -4.05
C TYR A 45 -10.68 3.84 -4.69
N GLN A 46 -9.66 3.17 -5.19
CA GLN A 46 -9.78 1.97 -6.01
C GLN A 46 -9.60 0.69 -5.19
N ALA A 47 -8.86 0.75 -4.08
CA ALA A 47 -8.73 -0.34 -3.13
C ALA A 47 -8.40 0.23 -1.74
N MET A 48 -8.99 -0.34 -0.70
CA MET A 48 -8.61 -0.06 0.68
C MET A 48 -8.33 -1.37 1.41
N TYR A 49 -7.33 -1.35 2.27
CA TYR A 49 -6.93 -2.49 3.08
C TYR A 49 -6.95 -2.09 4.54
N TYR A 50 -7.23 -3.05 5.42
CA TYR A 50 -7.36 -2.79 6.84
C TYR A 50 -6.70 -3.86 7.68
N VAL A 51 -6.08 -3.38 8.76
CA VAL A 51 -5.35 -4.19 9.73
C VAL A 51 -5.74 -3.73 11.12
N GLU A 52 -6.10 -4.68 11.97
CA GLU A 52 -6.26 -4.44 13.41
C GLU A 52 -5.10 -5.07 14.15
N THR A 53 -4.59 -4.34 15.14
CA THR A 53 -3.49 -4.81 16.00
C THR A 53 -3.60 -4.14 17.37
N THR A 54 -2.78 -4.51 18.33
CA THR A 54 -2.77 -3.83 19.64
C THR A 54 -1.99 -2.52 19.53
N GLY A 55 -2.25 -1.58 20.46
CA GLY A 55 -1.49 -0.33 20.55
C GLY A 55 0.03 -0.55 20.70
N GLU A 56 0.44 -1.65 21.32
CA GLU A 56 1.86 -2.02 21.48
C GLU A 56 2.52 -2.40 20.14
N HIS A 57 1.77 -3.08 19.25
CA HIS A 57 2.30 -3.61 17.98
C HIS A 57 2.00 -2.73 16.76
N ILE A 58 1.26 -1.63 16.91
CA ILE A 58 0.84 -0.80 15.78
C ILE A 58 2.02 -0.25 14.96
N LYS A 59 3.11 0.15 15.63
CA LYS A 59 4.32 0.63 14.97
C LYS A 59 5.07 -0.48 14.26
N ASP A 60 5.09 -1.68 14.83
CA ASP A 60 5.74 -2.84 14.22
C ASP A 60 5.02 -3.23 12.94
N VAL A 61 3.68 -3.26 12.96
CA VAL A 61 2.86 -3.53 11.77
C VAL A 61 3.06 -2.44 10.72
N LEU A 62 3.04 -1.16 11.11
CA LEU A 62 3.33 -0.04 10.20
C LEU A 62 4.70 -0.22 9.51
N ASN A 63 5.74 -0.50 10.29
CA ASN A 63 7.09 -0.68 9.76
C ASN A 63 7.20 -1.90 8.84
N GLN A 64 6.57 -3.03 9.19
CA GLN A 64 6.57 -4.22 8.32
C GLN A 64 5.92 -3.94 6.97
N VAL A 65 4.79 -3.23 6.96
CA VAL A 65 4.09 -2.86 5.72
C VAL A 65 4.94 -1.90 4.88
N LEU A 66 5.49 -0.84 5.48
CA LEU A 66 6.34 0.11 4.77
C LEU A 66 7.62 -0.53 4.22
N ASN A 67 8.27 -1.40 5.00
CA ASN A 67 9.47 -2.10 4.57
C ASN A 67 9.17 -3.00 3.38
N CYS A 68 8.10 -3.79 3.42
CA CYS A 68 7.70 -4.63 2.30
C CYS A 68 7.47 -3.81 1.02
N ILE A 69 6.79 -2.67 1.13
CA ILE A 69 6.49 -1.83 -0.02
C ILE A 69 7.76 -1.18 -0.57
N ASN A 70 8.63 -0.66 0.30
CA ASN A 70 9.89 -0.05 -0.08
C ASN A 70 10.85 -1.08 -0.71
N GLU A 71 10.98 -2.27 -0.14
CA GLU A 71 11.78 -3.36 -0.68
C GLU A 71 11.28 -3.76 -2.07
N SER A 72 9.97 -3.95 -2.22
CA SER A 72 9.37 -4.30 -3.52
C SER A 72 9.61 -3.20 -4.55
N ALA A 73 9.34 -1.95 -4.18
CA ALA A 73 9.49 -0.79 -5.08
C ALA A 73 10.95 -0.47 -5.42
N SER A 74 11.93 -0.90 -4.62
CA SER A 74 13.35 -0.61 -4.85
C SER A 74 13.86 -1.08 -6.21
N SER A 75 13.27 -2.16 -6.74
CA SER A 75 13.60 -2.76 -8.03
C SER A 75 12.99 -2.05 -9.25
N LEU A 76 12.11 -1.07 -9.01
CA LEU A 76 11.36 -0.40 -10.07
C LEU A 76 12.12 0.79 -10.71
N PRO A 77 11.76 1.18 -11.94
CA PRO A 77 12.22 2.43 -12.55
C PRO A 77 11.85 3.67 -11.71
N ASP A 78 12.68 4.72 -11.75
CA ASP A 78 12.52 5.95 -10.96
C ASP A 78 11.12 6.54 -11.00
N LYS A 79 10.56 6.69 -12.21
CA LYS A 79 9.22 7.27 -12.38
C LYS A 79 8.12 6.46 -11.67
N MET A 80 8.24 5.13 -11.63
CA MET A 80 7.30 4.28 -10.92
C MET A 80 7.53 4.33 -9.41
N ARG A 81 8.79 4.39 -8.96
CA ARG A 81 9.13 4.59 -7.54
C ARG A 81 8.54 5.88 -7.01
N ASP A 82 8.67 6.97 -7.76
CA ASP A 82 8.09 8.26 -7.41
C ASP A 82 6.56 8.21 -7.38
N TYR A 83 5.95 7.54 -8.37
CA TYR A 83 4.50 7.34 -8.41
C TYR A 83 3.99 6.53 -7.21
N LEU A 84 4.74 5.53 -6.76
CA LEU A 84 4.36 4.62 -5.68
C LEU A 84 4.85 5.03 -4.29
N LYS A 85 5.42 6.22 -4.15
CA LYS A 85 5.98 6.67 -2.87
C LYS A 85 4.87 6.75 -1.79
N PRO A 86 4.99 5.97 -0.68
CA PRO A 86 4.00 5.97 0.39
C PRO A 86 3.88 7.34 1.04
N ARG A 87 2.64 7.76 1.30
CA ARG A 87 2.30 8.91 2.14
C ARG A 87 1.62 8.43 3.41
N VAL A 88 2.24 8.62 4.57
CA VAL A 88 1.72 8.16 5.85
C VAL A 88 1.07 9.31 6.61
N LYS A 89 -0.12 9.08 7.15
CA LYS A 89 -0.80 9.95 8.12
C LYS A 89 -1.14 9.16 9.37
N SER A 90 -1.17 9.83 10.52
CA SER A 90 -1.54 9.24 11.81
C SER A 90 -2.67 10.04 12.45
N PHE A 91 -3.62 9.33 13.06
CA PHE A 91 -4.77 9.88 13.77
C PHE A 91 -5.02 9.01 15.00
N ASP A 92 -4.83 9.55 16.20
CA ASP A 92 -5.05 8.86 17.48
C ASP A 92 -4.50 7.41 17.50
N ASP A 93 -5.39 6.42 17.35
CA ASP A 93 -5.13 4.98 17.39
C ASP A 93 -4.92 4.37 15.99
N THR A 94 -4.75 5.18 14.95
CA THR A 94 -4.81 4.75 13.56
C THR A 94 -3.69 5.35 12.71
N TYR A 95 -3.07 4.52 11.85
CA TYR A 95 -2.21 4.96 10.76
C TYR A 95 -2.88 4.70 9.41
N VAL A 96 -2.71 5.63 8.47
CA VAL A 96 -3.17 5.51 7.09
C VAL A 96 -1.98 5.67 6.16
N ILE A 97 -1.71 4.65 5.36
CA ILE A 97 -0.67 4.65 4.33
C ILE A 97 -1.36 4.79 2.97
N MET A 98 -1.07 5.86 2.23
CA MET A 98 -1.71 6.17 0.95
C MET A 98 -0.74 6.03 -0.21
N PHE A 99 -1.26 5.48 -1.31
CA PHE A 99 -0.59 5.22 -2.58
C PHE A 99 -1.51 5.65 -3.72
N ASN A 100 -1.45 6.92 -4.15
CA ASN A 100 -2.37 7.48 -5.15
C ASN A 100 -3.85 7.19 -4.82
N ASN A 101 -4.47 6.23 -5.52
CA ASN A 101 -5.86 5.84 -5.36
C ASN A 101 -6.07 4.61 -4.44
N GLU A 102 -5.02 4.09 -3.82
CA GLU A 102 -5.09 2.96 -2.88
C GLU A 102 -4.60 3.39 -1.49
N PHE A 103 -5.09 2.74 -0.44
CA PHE A 103 -4.58 2.97 0.91
C PHE A 103 -4.76 1.78 1.84
N ILE A 104 -3.98 1.81 2.93
CA ILE A 104 -4.00 0.84 4.02
C ILE A 104 -4.30 1.60 5.30
N THR A 105 -5.25 1.12 6.08
CA THR A 105 -5.55 1.62 7.42
C THR A 105 -5.10 0.58 8.44
N ILE A 106 -4.27 0.98 9.38
CA ILE A 106 -3.79 0.16 10.49
C ILE A 106 -4.35 0.78 11.77
N LYS A 107 -5.25 0.08 12.46
CA LYS A 107 -5.93 0.57 13.66
C LYS A 107 -5.54 -0.25 14.88
N ALA A 108 -5.25 0.44 15.98
CA ALA A 108 -5.09 -0.18 17.29
C ALA A 108 -6.46 -0.50 17.89
N ILE A 109 -6.58 -1.70 18.45
CA ILE A 109 -7.71 -2.15 19.25
C ILE A 109 -7.24 -2.39 20.68
N TRP A 110 -8.18 -2.26 21.63
CA TRP A 110 -7.97 -2.36 23.08
C TRP A 110 -8.51 -3.68 23.62
#